data_AF-A0A832S2I8-F1
#
_entry.id   AF-A0A832S2I8-F1
#
_cell.length_a   1.000
_cell.length_b   1.000
_cell.length_c   1.000
_cell.angle_alpha   90.00
_cell.angle_beta   90.00
_cell.angle_gamma   90.00
#
_symmetry.space_group_name_H-M   'P 1'
#
loop_
_entity.id
_entity.type
_entity.pdbx_description
1 polymer ?
#
loop_
_entity_poly.entity_id
_entity_poly.type
_entity_poly.pdbx_seq_one_letter_code
_entity_poly.pdbx_strand_id
1 'polypeptide(L)'
;MEELKRVISAPFKKNLAASLPEKDFEFSLAFDLKWFSPKTASEVRARALEAGLLCLKDGALLPCFDIESVRLPHAFKPPENFLELKEK
;
A
#
# COMPACT_ATOMS: atom_id res chain seq x y z
N MET A 1 6.35 8.40 -6.26
CA MET A 1 5.17 8.71 -5.40
C MET A 1 3.85 8.08 -5.87
N GLU A 2 3.51 8.07 -7.17
CA GLU A 2 2.23 7.48 -7.64
C GLU A 2 2.11 5.96 -7.44
N GLU A 3 3.20 5.22 -7.62
CA GLU A 3 3.20 3.77 -7.39
C GLU A 3 2.84 3.42 -5.95
N LEU A 4 3.37 4.15 -4.96
CA LEU A 4 3.04 3.92 -3.56
C LEU A 4 1.53 4.12 -3.31
N LYS A 5 0.92 5.17 -3.87
CA LYS A 5 -0.53 5.37 -3.81
C LYS A 5 -1.30 4.22 -4.46
N ARG A 6 -0.84 3.70 -5.60
CA ARG A 6 -1.43 2.52 -6.26
C ARG A 6 -1.32 1.27 -5.39
N VAL A 7 -0.14 0.99 -4.86
CA VAL A 7 0.12 -0.14 -3.97
C VAL A 7 -0.75 -0.08 -2.74
N ILE A 8 -0.88 1.09 -2.12
CA ILE A 8 -1.73 1.30 -0.95
C ILE A 8 -3.20 1.14 -1.36
N SER A 9 -3.65 1.80 -2.43
CA SER A 9 -5.05 1.77 -2.87
C SER A 9 -5.54 0.38 -3.28
N ALA A 10 -4.67 -0.51 -3.75
CA ALA A 10 -5.04 -1.84 -4.22
C ALA A 10 -5.71 -2.70 -3.14
N PRO A 11 -5.10 -2.96 -1.96
CA PRO A 11 -5.74 -3.69 -0.87
C PRO A 11 -6.99 -2.98 -0.34
N PHE A 12 -7.02 -1.64 -0.25
CA PHE A 12 -8.24 -0.92 0.16
C PHE A 12 -9.39 -1.08 -0.84
N LYS A 13 -9.11 -0.92 -2.15
CA LYS A 13 -10.08 -1.15 -3.23
C LYS A 13 -10.54 -2.59 -3.31
N LYS A 14 -9.62 -3.55 -3.10
CA LYS A 14 -9.90 -4.99 -3.14
C LYS A 14 -10.78 -5.44 -1.98
N ASN A 15 -10.50 -4.95 -0.78
CA ASN A 15 -11.29 -5.24 0.41
C ASN A 15 -12.54 -4.36 0.55
N LEU A 16 -12.73 -3.37 -0.35
CA LEU A 16 -13.76 -2.33 -0.25
C LEU A 16 -13.81 -1.67 1.14
N ALA A 17 -12.65 -1.56 1.77
CA ALA A 17 -12.51 -1.07 3.13
C ALA A 17 -11.82 0.30 3.11
N ALA A 18 -12.32 1.25 3.90
CA ALA A 18 -11.69 2.56 4.08
C ALA A 18 -10.51 2.51 5.08
N SER A 19 -10.36 1.41 5.82
CA SER A 19 -9.31 1.22 6.81
C SER A 19 -8.98 -0.27 6.92
N LEU A 20 -7.71 -0.62 7.05
CA LEU A 20 -7.25 -2.01 7.14
C LEU A 20 -6.25 -2.14 8.28
N PRO A 21 -6.32 -3.20 9.10
CA PRO A 21 -5.25 -3.52 10.05
C PRO A 21 -3.89 -3.58 9.36
N GLU A 22 -2.84 -3.23 10.09
CA GLU A 22 -1.46 -3.36 9.57
C GLU A 22 -1.16 -4.76 9.02
N LYS A 23 -1.59 -5.78 9.77
CA LYS A 23 -1.45 -7.18 9.36
C LYS A 23 -2.21 -7.51 8.09
N ASP A 24 -3.46 -7.08 7.96
CA ASP A 24 -4.27 -7.31 6.76
C ASP A 24 -3.72 -6.59 5.53
N PHE A 25 -3.15 -5.41 5.73
CA PHE A 25 -2.47 -4.67 4.66
C PHE A 25 -1.25 -5.44 4.15
N GLU A 26 -0.38 -5.88 5.07
CA GLU A 26 0.80 -6.67 4.73
C GLU A 26 0.42 -8.02 4.08
N PHE A 27 -0.63 -8.66 4.60
CA PHE A 27 -1.13 -9.93 4.09
C PHE A 27 -1.78 -9.79 2.71
N SER A 28 -2.56 -8.74 2.46
CA SER A 28 -3.16 -8.47 1.15
C SER A 28 -2.09 -8.25 0.08
N LEU A 29 -1.03 -7.54 0.41
CA LEU A 29 0.09 -7.30 -0.51
C LEU A 29 0.89 -8.57 -0.82
N ALA A 30 1.18 -9.37 0.20
CA ALA A 30 2.04 -10.55 0.07
C ALA A 30 1.30 -11.80 -0.40
N PHE A 31 0.04 -11.98 0.01
CA PHE A 31 -0.71 -13.21 -0.18
C PHE A 31 -1.77 -13.08 -1.27
N ASP A 32 -2.57 -12.02 -1.22
CA ASP A 32 -3.67 -11.80 -2.18
C ASP A 32 -3.12 -11.36 -3.54
N LEU A 33 -2.23 -10.37 -3.52
CA LEU A 33 -1.64 -9.78 -4.73
C LEU A 33 -0.32 -10.44 -5.13
N LYS A 34 0.34 -11.16 -4.20
CA LYS A 34 1.68 -11.76 -4.39
C LYS A 34 2.67 -10.77 -5.01
N TRP A 35 2.60 -9.51 -4.59
CA TRP A 35 3.46 -8.45 -5.10
C TRP A 35 4.78 -8.40 -4.35
N PHE A 36 4.74 -8.65 -3.04
CA PHE A 36 5.87 -8.45 -2.14
C PHE A 36 6.02 -9.57 -1.12
N SER A 37 7.20 -9.68 -0.52
CA SER A 37 7.41 -10.50 0.68
C SER A 37 6.87 -9.79 1.93
N PRO A 38 6.53 -10.51 3.03
CA PRO A 38 6.04 -9.90 4.27
C PRO A 38 6.98 -8.82 4.83
N LYS A 39 8.31 -9.01 4.66
CA LYS A 39 9.32 -8.01 5.04
C LYS A 39 9.16 -6.69 4.26
N THR A 40 9.01 -6.78 2.95
CA THR A 40 8.82 -5.63 2.06
C THR A 40 7.46 -4.97 2.31
N ALA A 41 6.41 -5.75 2.60
CA ALA A 41 5.10 -5.20 2.93
C ALA A 41 5.13 -4.31 4.20
N SER A 42 5.91 -4.72 5.21
CA SER A 42 6.17 -3.91 6.40
C SER A 42 6.86 -2.59 6.08
N GLU A 43 7.87 -2.63 5.20
CA GLU A 43 8.55 -1.43 4.70
C GLU A 43 7.59 -0.53 3.92
N VAL A 44 6.67 -1.09 3.11
CA VAL A 44 5.65 -0.31 2.39
C VAL A 44 4.77 0.45 3.35
N ARG A 45 4.31 -0.22 4.41
CA ARG A 45 3.53 0.42 5.49
C ARG A 45 4.33 1.57 6.11
N ALA A 46 5.58 1.33 6.52
CA ALA A 46 6.41 2.36 7.14
C ALA A 46 6.59 3.57 6.21
N ARG A 47 6.94 3.34 4.94
CA ARG A 47 7.08 4.41 3.93
C ARG A 47 5.81 5.18 3.70
N ALA A 48 4.67 4.50 3.68
CA ALA A 48 3.38 5.12 3.47
C ALA A 48 2.99 6.04 4.64
N LEU A 49 3.34 5.64 5.87
CA LEU A 49 3.19 6.48 7.07
C LEU A 49 4.16 7.67 7.02
N GLU A 50 5.43 7.44 6.70
CA GLU A 50 6.44 8.51 6.55
C GLU A 50 6.06 9.53 5.47
N ALA A 51 5.51 9.07 4.34
CA ALA A 51 5.07 9.92 3.24
C ALA A 51 3.74 10.65 3.51
N GLY A 52 3.09 10.42 4.66
CA GLY A 52 1.79 11.00 5.00
C GLY A 52 0.63 10.50 4.13
N LEU A 53 0.81 9.36 3.44
CA LEU A 53 -0.23 8.74 2.62
C LEU A 53 -1.13 7.82 3.44
N LEU A 54 -0.57 7.19 4.47
CA LEU A 54 -1.31 6.42 5.46
C LEU A 54 -1.26 7.10 6.82
N CYS A 55 -2.32 6.93 7.61
CA CYS A 55 -2.37 7.22 9.02
C CYS A 55 -2.63 5.93 9.80
N LEU A 56 -1.79 5.64 10.79
CA LEU A 56 -2.04 4.57 11.74
C LEU A 56 -2.93 5.12 12.87
N LYS A 57 -4.12 4.56 13.03
CA LYS A 57 -5.08 4.92 14.08
C LYS A 57 -5.69 3.66 14.68
N ASP A 58 -5.57 3.48 15.99
CA ASP A 58 -6.11 2.30 16.71
C ASP A 58 -5.66 0.94 16.11
N GLY A 59 -4.42 0.86 15.60
CA GLY A 59 -3.90 -0.36 14.98
C GLY A 59 -4.41 -0.63 13.55
N ALA A 60 -5.20 0.28 12.98
CA ALA A 60 -5.62 0.26 11.59
C ALA A 60 -4.89 1.35 10.78
N LEU A 61 -4.57 1.02 9.54
CA LEU A 61 -4.06 1.92 8.52
C LEU A 61 -5.24 2.54 7.77
N LEU A 62 -5.26 3.87 7.69
CA LEU A 62 -6.23 4.65 6.94
C LEU A 62 -5.51 5.42 5.82
N PRO A 63 -5.97 5.34 4.57
CA PRO A 63 -5.49 6.21 3.51
C PRO A 63 -5.92 7.65 3.78
N CYS A 64 -4.93 8.53 3.88
CA CYS A 64 -5.13 9.98 3.94
C CYS A 64 -5.22 10.62 2.54
N PHE A 65 -5.31 9.79 1.49
CA PHE A 65 -5.48 10.22 0.11
C PHE A 65 -6.66 9.49 -0.54
N ASP A 66 -7.10 10.06 -1.67
CA ASP A 66 -8.23 9.56 -2.43
C ASP A 66 -7.90 8.28 -3.19
N ILE A 67 -8.16 7.12 -2.58
CA ILE A 67 -7.89 5.81 -3.18
C ILE A 67 -8.72 5.56 -4.44
N GLU A 68 -9.92 6.12 -4.53
CA GLU A 68 -10.82 5.99 -5.69
C GLU A 68 -10.22 6.66 -6.93
N SER A 69 -9.67 7.86 -6.76
CA SER A 69 -8.95 8.60 -7.80
C SER A 69 -7.71 7.87 -8.35
N VAL A 70 -7.16 6.92 -7.59
CA VAL A 70 -5.99 6.16 -8.04
C VAL A 70 -6.34 5.20 -9.17
N ARG A 71 -5.76 5.48 -10.35
CA ARG A 71 -5.87 4.63 -11.55
C ARG A 71 -4.95 3.42 -11.40
N LEU A 72 -5.55 2.26 -11.14
CA LEU A 72 -4.88 0.95 -11.14
C LEU A 72 -4.96 0.34 -12.55
N PRO A 73 -3.84 0.18 -13.27
CA PRO A 73 -3.86 -0.60 -14.50
C PRO A 73 -4.13 -2.09 -14.20
N HIS A 74 -4.82 -2.79 -15.11
CA HIS A 74 -5.17 -4.22 -14.94
C HIS A 74 -3.96 -5.15 -14.70
N ALA A 75 -2.76 -4.76 -15.17
CA ALA A 75 -1.52 -5.49 -14.95
C ALA A 75 -0.54 -4.73 -14.03
N PHE A 76 -1.06 -3.88 -13.12
CA PHE A 76 -0.22 -3.18 -12.18
C PHE A 76 0.46 -4.20 -11.25
N LYS A 77 1.77 -4.33 -11.39
CA LYS A 77 2.62 -5.01 -10.42
C LYS A 77 3.73 -4.03 -10.05
N PRO A 78 3.78 -3.53 -8.81
CA PRO A 78 4.89 -2.70 -8.38
C PRO A 78 6.19 -3.53 -8.39
N PRO A 79 7.33 -2.94 -8.79
CA PRO A 79 8.61 -3.62 -8.66
C PRO A 79 8.97 -3.80 -7.19
N GLU A 80 9.63 -4.90 -6.83
CA GLU A 80 9.99 -5.22 -5.43
C GLU A 80 10.84 -4.12 -4.77
N ASN A 81 11.56 -3.34 -5.58
CA ASN A 81 12.39 -2.20 -5.17
C ASN A 81 11.70 -0.83 -5.29
N PHE A 82 10.37 -0.75 -5.46
CA PHE A 82 9.72 0.57 -5.65
C PHE A 82 9.87 1.50 -4.43
N LEU A 83 10.17 0.95 -3.24
CA LEU A 83 10.50 1.68 -2.01
C LEU A 83 11.91 2.28 -2.04
N GLU A 84 12.80 1.67 -2.82
CA GLU A 84 14.21 2.03 -2.95
C GLU A 84 14.47 2.94 -4.17
N LEU A 85 13.44 3.21 -4.97
CA LEU A 85 13.42 4.31 -5.94
C LEU A 85 13.46 5.64 -5.17
N LYS A 86 14.61 5.92 -4.57
CA LYS A 86 15.05 7.25 -4.20
C LYS A 86 15.01 8.08 -5.47
N GLU A 87 14.14 9.08 -5.47
CA GLU A 87 14.32 10.24 -6.32
C GLU A 87 15.78 10.69 -6.17
N LYS A 88 16.49 10.72 -7.31
CA LYS A 88 17.83 11.26 -7.43
C LYS A 88 17.73 12.62 -8.08
#